data_AF-A0A1J5FCF7-F1
#
_entry.id   AF-A0A1J5FCF7-F1
#
_cell.length_a   1.000
_cell.length_b   1.000
_cell.length_c   1.000
_cell.angle_alpha   90.00
_cell.angle_beta   90.00
_cell.angle_gamma   90.00
#
_symmetry.space_group_name_H-M   'P 1'
#
loop_
_entity.id
_entity.type
_entity.pdbx_description
1 polymer ?
#
loop_
_entity_poly.entity_id
_entity_poly.type
_entity_poly.pdbx_seq_one_letter_code
_entity_poly.pdbx_strand_id
1 'polypeptide(L)'
;MSIENYRVDGEPRALYYAEYRTAYTAVCEKLTVGKVIPLDISVSFMGNNGLIPTSFDLRNADRQPVGEFITPGKSAHVTFTENCDIACGALFDRKARRTDHLYTVTAKQLEELDYFTYYLPLPNMPLHLRVVHAAQVQNPTARDIPHRARIALADLLNNHKVC
;
A
#
# COMPACT_ATOMS: atom_id res chain seq x y z
N MET A 1 4.02 -22.58 -16.43
CA MET A 1 3.33 -23.05 -15.21
C MET A 1 2.32 -21.98 -14.83
N SER A 2 1.02 -22.29 -14.86
CA SER A 2 0.01 -21.44 -14.22
C SER A 2 0.20 -21.54 -12.72
N ILE A 3 0.41 -20.43 -12.04
CA ILE A 3 0.50 -20.42 -10.57
C ILE A 3 -0.95 -20.45 -10.07
N GLU A 4 -1.36 -21.55 -9.43
CA GLU A 4 -2.73 -21.74 -8.97
C GLU A 4 -2.94 -21.15 -7.57
N ASN A 5 -4.13 -20.60 -7.33
CA ASN A 5 -4.53 -20.13 -6.01
C ASN A 5 -4.74 -21.31 -5.07
N TYR A 6 -4.18 -21.25 -3.86
CA TYR A 6 -4.35 -22.28 -2.86
C TYR A 6 -4.29 -21.70 -1.44
N ARG A 7 -5.02 -22.31 -0.52
CA ARG A 7 -5.04 -21.91 0.89
C ARG A 7 -4.31 -22.97 1.71
N VAL A 8 -3.47 -22.53 2.65
CA VAL A 8 -3.02 -23.36 3.75
C VAL A 8 -3.78 -22.93 5.00
N ASP A 9 -4.22 -23.89 5.81
CA ASP A 9 -4.97 -23.61 7.02
C ASP A 9 -4.14 -22.78 8.01
N GLY A 10 -4.78 -21.78 8.62
CA GLY A 10 -4.13 -20.84 9.54
C GLY A 10 -3.35 -19.70 8.87
N GLU A 11 -3.19 -19.69 7.55
CA GLU A 11 -2.50 -18.60 6.86
C GLU A 11 -3.34 -17.32 6.73
N PRO A 12 -2.66 -16.15 6.68
CA PRO A 12 -3.27 -14.90 6.25
C PRO A 12 -4.06 -15.05 4.94
N ARG A 13 -5.30 -14.53 4.93
CA ARG A 13 -6.22 -14.65 3.79
C ARG A 13 -5.60 -14.27 2.44
N ALA A 14 -4.83 -13.19 2.38
CA ALA A 14 -4.23 -12.71 1.12
C ALA A 14 -3.28 -13.73 0.47
N LEU A 15 -2.68 -14.64 1.24
CA LEU A 15 -1.79 -15.70 0.71
C LEU A 15 -2.53 -16.77 -0.10
N TYR A 16 -3.87 -16.77 -0.10
CA TYR A 16 -4.66 -17.56 -1.04
C TYR A 16 -4.31 -17.25 -2.50
N TYR A 17 -4.02 -15.97 -2.79
CA TYR A 17 -3.74 -15.50 -4.14
C TYR A 17 -2.29 -15.80 -4.49
N ALA A 18 -2.10 -16.61 -5.54
CA ALA A 18 -0.81 -17.05 -6.04
C ALA A 18 0.21 -15.90 -6.20
N GLU A 19 -0.20 -14.84 -6.89
CA GLU A 19 0.63 -13.65 -7.14
C GLU A 19 1.05 -12.94 -5.84
N TYR A 20 0.12 -12.82 -4.89
CA TYR A 20 0.41 -12.25 -3.58
C TYR A 20 1.44 -13.07 -2.82
N ARG A 21 1.29 -14.40 -2.84
CA ARG A 21 2.25 -15.32 -2.20
C ARG A 21 3.62 -15.23 -2.84
N THR A 22 3.71 -15.24 -4.17
CA THR A 22 4.96 -15.08 -4.90
C THR A 22 5.67 -13.80 -4.51
N ALA A 23 4.95 -12.67 -4.46
CA ALA A 23 5.50 -11.40 -4.03
C ALA A 23 5.97 -11.45 -2.56
N TYR A 24 5.16 -12.03 -1.66
CA TYR A 24 5.51 -12.19 -0.25
C TYR A 24 6.81 -12.97 -0.06
N THR A 25 6.93 -14.15 -0.68
CA THR A 25 8.15 -14.97 -0.60
C THR A 25 9.37 -14.24 -1.16
N ALA A 26 9.21 -13.42 -2.19
CA ALA A 26 10.32 -12.69 -2.81
C ALA A 26 10.89 -11.54 -1.95
N VAL A 27 10.08 -10.99 -1.03
CA VAL A 27 10.45 -9.78 -0.27
C VAL A 27 10.51 -9.98 1.24
N CYS A 28 9.88 -11.01 1.81
CA CYS A 28 9.69 -11.12 3.25
C CYS A 28 11.00 -11.08 4.05
N GLU A 29 12.08 -11.69 3.54
CA GLU A 29 13.40 -11.68 4.19
C GLU A 29 14.08 -10.30 4.14
N LYS A 30 13.66 -9.42 3.23
CA LYS A 30 14.20 -8.06 3.07
C LYS A 30 13.44 -7.03 3.91
N LEU A 31 12.30 -7.39 4.47
CA LEU A 31 11.40 -6.46 5.15
C LEU A 31 11.47 -6.64 6.66
N THR A 32 11.67 -5.53 7.38
CA THR A 32 11.66 -5.50 8.84
C THR A 32 10.49 -4.67 9.34
N VAL A 33 9.68 -5.22 10.24
CA VAL A 33 8.47 -4.56 10.77
C VAL A 33 8.84 -3.22 11.40
N GLY A 34 8.07 -2.17 11.06
CA GLY A 34 8.27 -0.81 11.57
C GLY A 34 9.47 -0.07 10.95
N LYS A 35 10.13 -0.64 9.93
CA LYS A 35 11.23 0.00 9.20
C LYS A 35 10.80 0.42 7.80
N VAL A 36 11.51 1.40 7.26
CA VAL A 36 11.36 1.82 5.86
C VAL A 36 11.83 0.69 4.95
N ILE A 37 11.07 0.43 3.88
CA ILE A 37 11.37 -0.62 2.91
C ILE A 37 12.49 -0.20 1.93
N PRO A 38 13.21 -1.15 1.31
CA PRO A 38 14.14 -0.83 0.23
C PRO A 38 13.51 -0.03 -0.92
N LEU A 39 14.27 0.93 -1.47
CA LEU A 39 13.77 1.91 -2.44
C LEU A 39 13.41 1.31 -3.81
N ASP A 40 13.96 0.13 -4.13
CA ASP A 40 13.68 -0.64 -5.36
C ASP A 40 12.37 -1.42 -5.31
N ILE A 41 11.72 -1.52 -4.14
CA ILE A 41 10.44 -2.22 -4.01
C ILE A 41 9.32 -1.38 -4.60
N SER A 42 8.50 -2.02 -5.42
CA SER A 42 7.27 -1.44 -5.96
C SER A 42 6.15 -1.47 -4.91
N VAL A 43 5.41 -0.38 -4.86
CA VAL A 43 4.35 -0.05 -3.91
C VAL A 43 3.08 0.23 -4.70
N SER A 44 2.01 -0.47 -4.34
CA SER A 44 0.70 -0.30 -4.95
C SER A 44 -0.31 0.32 -3.98
N PHE A 45 -1.08 1.28 -4.49
CA PHE A 45 -2.21 1.90 -3.82
C PHE A 45 -3.51 1.45 -4.48
N MET A 46 -4.49 1.16 -3.65
CA MET A 46 -5.84 0.83 -4.10
C MET A 46 -6.78 1.95 -3.69
N GLY A 47 -7.28 2.69 -4.68
CA GLY A 47 -8.24 3.77 -4.53
C GLY A 47 -9.64 3.33 -4.95
N ASN A 48 -10.66 3.81 -4.25
CA ASN A 48 -12.07 3.57 -4.55
C ASN A 48 -12.73 4.85 -5.10
N ASN A 49 -12.10 5.44 -6.13
CA ASN A 49 -12.52 6.54 -7.01
C ASN A 49 -11.25 7.10 -7.68
N GLY A 50 -11.39 7.87 -8.77
CA GLY A 50 -10.27 8.59 -9.38
C GLY A 50 -9.54 9.49 -8.38
N LEU A 51 -8.22 9.58 -8.46
CA LEU A 51 -7.44 10.40 -7.55
C LEU A 51 -7.63 11.88 -7.87
N ILE A 52 -8.27 12.57 -6.94
CA ILE A 52 -8.22 14.03 -6.81
C ILE A 52 -7.35 14.38 -5.58
N PRO A 53 -6.63 15.51 -5.56
CA PRO A 53 -5.74 15.83 -4.43
C PRO A 53 -6.42 15.82 -3.05
N THR A 54 -7.71 16.16 -2.98
CA THR A 54 -8.54 16.08 -1.76
C THR A 54 -8.97 14.67 -1.39
N SER A 55 -8.91 13.71 -2.32
CA SER A 55 -9.20 12.29 -2.06
C SER A 55 -7.98 11.51 -1.56
N PHE A 56 -6.79 12.10 -1.66
CA PHE A 56 -5.57 11.49 -1.12
C PHE A 56 -5.43 11.66 0.39
N ASP A 57 -6.44 12.25 1.03
CA ASP A 57 -6.50 12.36 2.47
C ASP A 57 -6.50 10.98 3.16
N LEU A 58 -6.00 10.98 4.38
CA LEU A 58 -6.01 9.80 5.23
C LEU A 58 -7.45 9.45 5.59
N ARG A 59 -7.84 8.20 5.32
CA ARG A 59 -9.11 7.66 5.82
C ARG A 59 -9.01 7.49 7.33
N ASN A 60 -10.14 7.40 8.02
CA ASN A 60 -10.13 7.14 9.46
C ASN A 60 -9.43 5.83 9.83
N ALA A 61 -9.53 4.81 8.96
CA ALA A 61 -8.78 3.56 9.10
C ALA A 61 -7.26 3.74 8.91
N ASP A 62 -6.84 4.66 8.04
CA ASP A 62 -5.43 4.96 7.78
C ASP A 62 -4.76 5.72 8.95
N ARG A 63 -5.58 6.31 9.84
CA ARG A 63 -5.15 6.99 11.06
C ARG A 63 -5.04 6.07 12.28
N GLN A 64 -5.54 4.83 12.18
CA GLN A 64 -5.45 3.89 13.29
C GLN A 64 -4.00 3.37 13.41
N PRO A 65 -3.48 3.24 14.64
CA PRO A 65 -2.18 2.61 14.88
C PRO A 65 -2.13 1.19 14.29
N VAL A 66 -0.94 0.76 13.89
CA VAL A 66 -0.68 -0.63 13.50
C VAL A 66 0.40 -1.18 14.43
N GLY A 67 -0.03 -1.98 15.40
CA GLY A 67 0.82 -2.36 16.53
C GLY A 67 1.27 -1.12 17.30
N GLU A 68 2.58 -0.97 17.49
CA GLU A 68 3.17 0.18 18.17
C GLU A 68 3.39 1.40 17.25
N PHE A 69 3.15 1.26 15.95
CA PHE A 69 3.32 2.34 14.99
C PHE A 69 2.10 3.28 15.02
N ILE A 70 2.26 4.43 15.66
CA ILE A 70 1.18 5.42 15.87
C ILE A 70 1.09 6.47 14.77
N THR A 71 2.12 6.63 13.94
CA THR A 71 2.15 7.71 12.95
C THR A 71 1.13 7.45 11.84
N PRO A 72 0.21 8.39 11.59
CA PRO A 72 -0.80 8.22 10.57
C PRO A 72 -0.17 8.28 9.16
N GLY A 73 -0.75 7.54 8.22
CA GLY A 73 -0.20 7.45 6.85
C GLY A 73 -1.08 6.63 5.92
N LYS A 74 -0.92 6.77 4.62
CA LYS A 74 -1.79 6.10 3.65
C LYS A 74 -1.48 4.60 3.62
N SER A 75 -2.50 3.75 3.69
CA SER A 75 -2.31 2.32 3.47
C SER A 75 -1.93 2.05 2.02
N ALA A 76 -0.90 1.23 1.85
CA ALA A 76 -0.43 0.73 0.56
C ALA A 76 -0.01 -0.73 0.74
N HIS A 77 0.48 -1.36 -0.34
CA HIS A 77 0.95 -2.73 -0.31
C HIS A 77 2.17 -2.88 -1.20
N VAL A 78 3.05 -3.85 -0.91
CA VAL A 78 4.04 -4.25 -1.90
C VAL A 78 3.28 -4.70 -3.16
N THR A 79 3.71 -4.25 -4.33
CA THR A 79 3.10 -4.64 -5.59
C THR A 79 3.22 -6.14 -5.79
N PHE A 80 2.10 -6.79 -6.05
CA PHE A 80 2.04 -8.23 -6.33
C PHE A 80 1.33 -8.53 -7.64
N THR A 81 0.55 -7.60 -8.19
CA THR A 81 -0.23 -7.79 -9.41
C THR A 81 -0.48 -6.44 -10.07
N GLU A 82 -0.73 -6.48 -11.38
CA GLU A 82 -1.28 -5.37 -12.16
C GLU A 82 -2.78 -5.57 -12.46
N ASN A 83 -3.37 -6.68 -11.98
CA ASN A 83 -4.76 -7.02 -12.21
C ASN A 83 -5.66 -6.55 -11.04
N CYS A 84 -6.56 -5.60 -11.31
CA CYS A 84 -7.48 -5.06 -10.31
C CYS A 84 -8.37 -6.11 -9.62
N ASP A 85 -8.80 -7.17 -10.32
CA ASP A 85 -9.64 -8.22 -9.71
C ASP A 85 -8.84 -9.05 -8.70
N ILE A 86 -7.60 -9.41 -9.04
CA ILE A 86 -6.70 -10.12 -8.14
C ILE A 86 -6.35 -9.23 -6.96
N ALA A 87 -6.08 -7.94 -7.21
CA ALA A 87 -5.78 -6.98 -6.16
C ALA A 87 -6.95 -6.81 -5.19
N CYS A 88 -8.18 -6.59 -5.70
CA CYS A 88 -9.37 -6.46 -4.87
C CYS A 88 -9.69 -7.76 -4.11
N GLY A 89 -9.49 -8.92 -4.74
CA GLY A 89 -9.64 -10.21 -4.10
C GLY A 89 -8.68 -10.37 -2.92
N ALA A 90 -7.39 -10.16 -3.15
CA ALA A 90 -6.36 -10.31 -2.13
C ALA A 90 -6.50 -9.29 -0.99
N LEU A 91 -6.86 -8.04 -1.27
CA LEU A 91 -6.90 -6.98 -0.27
C LEU A 91 -8.24 -6.87 0.46
N PHE A 92 -9.36 -7.11 -0.23
CA PHE A 92 -10.70 -6.81 0.29
C PHE A 92 -11.68 -7.98 0.24
N ASP A 93 -11.26 -9.13 -0.28
CA ASP A 93 -12.09 -10.32 -0.40
C ASP A 93 -13.33 -10.12 -1.29
N ARG A 94 -13.16 -9.36 -2.38
CA ARG A 94 -14.23 -9.08 -3.36
C ARG A 94 -13.68 -8.86 -4.75
N LYS A 95 -14.54 -8.99 -5.76
CA LYS A 95 -14.21 -8.57 -7.14
C LYS A 95 -13.99 -7.06 -7.24
N ALA A 96 -13.26 -6.64 -8.26
CA ALA A 96 -13.10 -5.23 -8.57
C ALA A 96 -14.42 -4.61 -9.01
N ARG A 97 -14.58 -3.33 -8.70
CA ARG A 97 -15.65 -2.45 -9.14
C ARG A 97 -15.08 -1.48 -10.16
N ARG A 98 -15.94 -0.88 -10.99
CA ARG A 98 -15.52 0.14 -11.97
C ARG A 98 -14.85 1.38 -11.36
N THR A 99 -15.08 1.63 -10.07
CA THR A 99 -14.51 2.73 -9.31
C THR A 99 -13.21 2.36 -8.60
N ASP A 100 -12.80 1.09 -8.64
CA ASP A 100 -11.53 0.67 -8.07
C ASP A 100 -10.41 0.99 -9.06
N HIS A 101 -9.35 1.58 -8.54
CA HIS A 101 -8.16 1.92 -9.28
C HIS A 101 -6.91 1.49 -8.53
N LEU A 102 -6.01 0.86 -9.26
CA LEU A 102 -4.71 0.40 -8.82
C LEU A 102 -3.64 1.33 -9.41
N TYR A 103 -2.82 1.86 -8.52
CA TYR A 103 -1.69 2.73 -8.87
C TYR A 103 -0.42 2.08 -8.37
N THR A 104 0.64 2.06 -9.18
CA THR A 104 1.90 1.38 -8.82
C THR A 104 3.09 2.30 -9.04
N VAL A 105 3.86 2.53 -7.99
CA VAL A 105 5.09 3.35 -8.01
C VAL A 105 6.19 2.63 -7.26
N THR A 106 7.43 3.10 -7.34
CA THR A 106 8.53 2.60 -6.49
C THR A 106 8.60 3.37 -5.18
N ALA A 107 9.16 2.74 -4.14
CA ALA A 107 9.45 3.43 -2.88
C ALA A 107 10.40 4.62 -3.08
N LYS A 108 11.33 4.54 -4.06
CA LYS A 108 12.16 5.67 -4.47
C LYS A 108 11.35 6.89 -4.92
N GLN A 109 10.37 6.72 -5.80
CA GLN A 109 9.53 7.82 -6.29
C GLN A 109 8.70 8.46 -5.17
N LEU A 110 8.32 7.69 -4.14
CA LEU A 110 7.66 8.22 -2.96
C LEU A 110 8.63 9.05 -2.10
N GLU A 111 9.86 8.56 -1.90
CA GLU A 111 10.88 9.27 -1.12
C GLU A 111 11.29 10.60 -1.78
N GLU A 112 11.34 10.66 -3.11
CA GLU A 112 11.56 11.90 -3.88
C GLU A 112 10.47 12.98 -3.63
N LEU A 113 9.32 12.58 -3.06
CA LEU A 113 8.23 13.47 -2.64
C LEU A 113 8.12 13.62 -1.10
N ASP A 114 9.17 13.29 -0.36
CA ASP A 114 9.22 13.29 1.11
C ASP A 114 8.24 12.31 1.77
N TYR A 115 7.91 11.20 1.11
CA TYR A 115 7.13 10.10 1.69
C TYR A 115 8.00 8.88 1.98
N PHE A 116 7.95 8.41 3.22
CA PHE A 116 8.63 7.19 3.66
C PHE A 116 7.64 6.02 3.73
N THR A 117 8.04 4.87 3.22
CA THR A 117 7.18 3.68 3.16
C THR A 117 7.61 2.66 4.19
N TYR A 118 6.82 2.49 5.24
CA TYR A 118 7.08 1.57 6.35
C TYR A 118 6.41 0.22 6.14
N TYR A 119 7.15 -0.87 6.40
CA TYR A 119 6.58 -2.21 6.43
C TYR A 119 5.79 -2.44 7.71
N LEU A 120 4.48 -2.61 7.60
CA LEU A 120 3.57 -2.81 8.72
C LEU A 120 2.55 -3.92 8.37
N PRO A 121 2.94 -5.20 8.42
CA PRO A 121 2.08 -6.30 8.03
C PRO A 121 0.80 -6.33 8.87
N LEU A 122 -0.32 -6.66 8.24
CA LEU A 122 -1.60 -6.89 8.92
C LEU A 122 -1.91 -8.39 8.96
N PRO A 123 -2.70 -8.87 9.94
CA PRO A 123 -2.95 -10.31 10.12
C PRO A 123 -3.44 -11.04 8.87
N ASN A 124 -4.23 -10.38 8.03
CA ASN A 124 -4.75 -10.93 6.76
C ASN A 124 -4.04 -10.42 5.51
N MET A 125 -3.11 -9.47 5.65
CA MET A 125 -2.40 -8.82 4.54
C MET A 125 -0.93 -8.60 4.91
N PRO A 126 -0.08 -9.65 4.80
CA PRO A 126 1.33 -9.58 5.17
C PRO A 126 2.12 -8.53 4.40
N LEU A 127 1.78 -8.22 3.15
CA LEU A 127 2.44 -7.19 2.34
C LEU A 127 1.93 -5.76 2.61
N HIS A 128 1.17 -5.51 3.68
CA HIS A 128 0.70 -4.17 3.99
C HIS A 128 1.84 -3.21 4.35
N LEU A 129 1.71 -1.99 3.82
CA LEU A 129 2.64 -0.89 3.98
C LEU A 129 1.90 0.35 4.47
N ARG A 130 2.64 1.25 5.11
CA ARG A 130 2.17 2.57 5.53
C ARG A 130 3.07 3.64 4.94
N VAL A 131 2.50 4.48 4.09
CA VAL A 131 3.21 5.58 3.41
C VAL A 131 2.96 6.86 4.19
N VAL A 132 4.03 7.45 4.71
CA VAL A 132 4.00 8.54 5.70
C VAL A 132 4.81 9.70 5.18
N HIS A 133 4.22 10.89 5.13
CA HIS A 133 4.95 12.10 4.76
C HIS A 133 5.90 12.56 5.89
N ALA A 134 7.04 13.16 5.54
CA ALA A 134 8.04 13.66 6.50
C ALA A 134 7.45 14.55 7.62
N ALA A 135 6.47 15.41 7.29
CA ALA A 135 5.77 16.23 8.27
C ALA A 135 5.06 15.42 9.38
N GLN A 136 4.54 14.24 9.05
CA GLN A 136 3.89 13.35 10.02
C GLN A 136 4.91 12.52 10.80
N VAL A 137 6.07 12.22 10.21
CA VAL A 137 7.20 11.63 10.95
C VAL A 137 7.66 12.60 12.06
N GLN A 138 7.76 13.89 11.75
CA GLN A 138 8.14 14.93 12.71
C GLN A 138 7.05 15.22 13.75
N ASN A 139 5.78 15.13 13.34
CA ASN A 139 4.63 15.28 14.23
C ASN A 139 3.63 14.13 14.03
N PRO A 140 3.78 13.02 14.79
CA PRO A 140 2.90 11.86 14.67
C PRO A 140 1.42 12.13 14.98
N THR A 141 1.07 13.29 15.54
CA THR A 141 -0.32 13.69 15.80
C THR A 141 -0.91 14.56 14.69
N ALA A 142 -0.09 14.95 13.70
CA ALA A 142 -0.53 15.79 12.59
C ALA A 142 -1.60 15.06 11.75
N ARG A 143 -2.81 15.64 11.76
CA ARG A 143 -3.96 15.09 11.05
C ARG A 143 -3.79 15.17 9.53
N ASP A 144 -3.15 16.26 9.08
CA ASP A 144 -3.08 16.63 7.67
C ASP A 144 -1.64 16.79 7.22
N ILE A 145 -1.41 16.48 5.95
CA ILE A 145 -0.15 16.68 5.24
C ILE A 145 -0.23 17.95 4.39
N PRO A 146 0.91 18.62 4.13
CA PRO A 146 0.94 19.84 3.32
C PRO A 146 0.17 19.65 2.00
N HIS A 147 -0.67 20.63 1.65
CA HIS A 147 -1.51 20.52 0.46
C HIS A 147 -0.72 20.26 -0.83
N ARG A 148 0.45 20.91 -0.98
CA ARG A 148 1.35 20.69 -2.12
C ARG A 148 1.86 19.25 -2.19
N ALA A 149 2.19 18.63 -1.06
CA ALA A 149 2.64 17.25 -1.01
C ALA A 149 1.52 16.27 -1.41
N ARG A 150 0.26 16.58 -1.09
CA ARG A 150 -0.90 15.79 -1.55
C ARG A 150 -1.09 15.86 -3.06
N ILE A 151 -0.97 17.05 -3.64
CA ILE A 151 -1.06 17.25 -5.09
C ILE A 151 0.04 16.46 -5.80
N ALA A 152 1.29 16.62 -5.37
CA ALA A 152 2.43 15.93 -5.98
C ALA A 152 2.28 14.41 -5.96
N LEU A 153 1.80 13.85 -4.85
CA LEU A 153 1.55 12.41 -4.74
C LEU A 153 0.38 11.96 -5.63
N ALA A 154 -0.73 12.71 -5.67
CA ALA A 154 -1.84 12.41 -6.56
C ALA A 154 -1.44 12.45 -8.04
N ASP A 155 -0.63 13.43 -8.44
CA ASP A 155 -0.12 13.57 -9.81
C ASP A 155 0.82 12.41 -10.17
N LEU A 156 1.75 12.06 -9.27
CA LEU A 156 2.62 10.90 -9.44
C LEU A 156 1.79 9.63 -9.68
N LEU A 157 0.80 9.37 -8.82
CA LEU A 157 0.00 8.16 -8.91
C LEU A 157 -0.90 8.14 -10.15
N ASN A 158 -1.53 9.26 -10.51
CA ASN A 158 -2.33 9.34 -11.74
C ASN A 158 -1.51 9.03 -13.00
N ASN A 159 -0.22 9.39 -13.03
CA ASN A 159 0.69 9.04 -14.12
C ASN A 159 1.11 7.56 -14.12
N HIS A 160 0.85 6.82 -13.04
CA HIS A 160 1.19 5.41 -12.87
C HIS A 160 -0.04 4.56 -12.54
N LYS A 161 -1.20 4.94 -13.11
CA LYS A 161 -2.43 4.17 -13.02
C LYS A 161 -2.32 2.91 -13.89
N VAL A 162 -2.64 1.77 -13.29
CA VAL A 162 -2.64 0.46 -13.95
C VAL A 162 -4.05 0.09 -14.42
N CYS A 163 -5.02 0.27 -13.53
CA CYS A 163 -6.46 0.19 -13.72
C CYS A 163 -7.11 1.14 -12.71
#